data_AF-A0A951HZY7-F1
#
_entry.id   AF-A0A951HZY7-F1
#
_cell.length_a   1.000
_cell.length_b   1.000
_cell.length_c   1.000
_cell.angle_alpha   90.00
_cell.angle_beta   90.00
_cell.angle_gamma   90.00
#
_symmetry.space_group_name_H-M   'P 1'
#
loop_
_entity.id
_entity.type
_entity.pdbx_description
1 polymer ?
#
loop_
_entity_poly.entity_id
_entity_poly.type
_entity_poly.pdbx_seq_one_letter_code
_entity_poly.pdbx_strand_id
1 'polypeptide(L)'
;RDYACVMLNIDLTAVASWAERNNVTYASYQELANHPRVYALLQQHVEEVNRSLADEQVMAGAQIKRFLILHKELDADDGELTRTMKVRRGLIAERYAPLITALYDGSKEADIATVVTFEDGRKGEIRAKVRIADVPTYPAAPMLEAAE
;
A
#
# COMPACT_ATOMS: atom_id res chain seq x y z
N ARG A 1 2.59 -11.49 13.14
CA ARG A 1 1.77 -10.26 13.25
C ARG A 1 0.32 -10.71 13.24
N ASP A 2 -0.56 -10.05 13.99
CA ASP A 2 -1.88 -10.59 14.36
C ASP A 2 -2.98 -10.34 13.32
N TYR A 3 -2.70 -9.51 12.32
CA TYR A 3 -3.62 -9.19 11.23
C TYR A 3 -2.85 -8.81 9.97
N ALA A 4 -3.50 -8.86 8.81
CA ALA A 4 -2.91 -8.46 7.55
C ALA A 4 -2.92 -6.93 7.38
N CYS A 5 -1.82 -6.41 6.86
CA CYS A 5 -1.67 -5.02 6.42
C CYS A 5 -1.06 -5.00 5.03
N VAL A 6 -1.27 -3.91 4.28
CA VAL A 6 -0.67 -3.76 2.95
C VAL A 6 0.00 -2.40 2.75
N MET A 7 1.07 -2.40 1.96
CA MET A 7 1.69 -1.20 1.42
C MET A 7 1.39 -1.19 -0.07
N LEU A 8 0.72 -0.15 -0.56
CA LEU A 8 0.29 -0.04 -1.94
C LEU A 8 1.29 0.78 -2.74
N ASN A 9 1.74 0.24 -3.87
CA ASN A 9 2.45 0.99 -4.89
C ASN A 9 1.43 1.37 -5.98
N ILE A 10 1.21 2.67 -6.20
CA ILE A 10 0.33 3.11 -7.28
C ILE A 10 1.10 3.18 -8.60
N ASP A 11 0.44 2.78 -9.68
CA ASP A 11 0.90 3.09 -11.04
C ASP A 11 0.59 4.57 -11.32
N LEU A 12 1.64 5.38 -11.49
CA LEU A 12 1.47 6.83 -11.69
C LEU A 12 0.59 7.14 -12.91
N THR A 13 0.72 6.41 -14.00
CA THR A 13 0.00 6.69 -15.26
C THR A 13 -1.51 6.47 -15.07
N ALA A 14 -1.89 5.34 -14.49
CA ALA A 14 -3.27 4.97 -14.26
C ALA A 14 -3.96 5.92 -13.26
N VAL A 15 -3.29 6.22 -12.14
CA VAL A 15 -3.84 7.10 -11.11
C VAL A 15 -3.86 8.56 -11.57
N ALA A 16 -2.88 9.02 -12.36
CA ALA A 16 -2.89 10.33 -13.01
C ALA A 16 -4.10 10.49 -13.94
N SER A 17 -4.35 9.51 -14.82
CA SER A 17 -5.51 9.52 -15.71
C SER A 17 -6.85 9.50 -14.95
N TRP A 18 -6.91 8.76 -13.83
CA TRP A 18 -8.06 8.84 -12.93
C TRP A 18 -8.20 10.22 -12.30
N ALA A 19 -7.10 10.82 -11.83
CA ALA A 19 -7.08 12.13 -11.19
C ALA A 19 -7.58 13.24 -12.13
N GLU A 20 -7.13 13.25 -13.38
CA GLU A 20 -7.58 14.18 -14.41
C GLU A 20 -9.09 14.11 -14.62
N ARG A 21 -9.63 12.90 -14.84
CA ARG A 21 -11.09 12.67 -15.01
C ARG A 21 -11.91 13.07 -13.80
N ASN A 22 -11.28 13.14 -12.63
CA ASN A 22 -11.91 13.45 -11.36
C ASN A 22 -11.64 14.88 -10.89
N ASN A 23 -10.94 15.73 -11.67
CA ASN A 23 -10.51 17.08 -11.27
C ASN A 23 -9.69 17.08 -9.97
N VAL A 24 -8.76 16.13 -9.84
CA VAL A 24 -7.77 16.09 -8.76
C VAL A 24 -6.48 16.71 -9.27
N THR A 25 -6.10 17.84 -8.69
CA THR A 25 -4.82 18.51 -8.97
C THR A 25 -3.73 17.98 -8.06
N TYR A 26 -2.54 17.79 -8.60
CA TYR A 26 -1.34 17.36 -7.86
C TYR A 26 -0.10 17.87 -8.60
N ALA A 27 1.00 18.10 -7.88
CA ALA A 27 2.27 18.57 -8.45
C ALA A 27 3.37 17.49 -8.45
N SER A 28 3.15 16.36 -7.78
CA SER A 28 4.12 15.27 -7.69
C SER A 28 3.47 13.91 -7.41
N TYR A 29 4.21 12.82 -7.63
CA TYR A 29 3.79 11.47 -7.22
C TYR A 29 3.40 11.43 -5.74
N GLN A 30 4.23 12.00 -4.88
CA GLN A 30 4.01 11.98 -3.43
C GLN A 30 2.71 12.71 -3.04
N GLU A 31 2.40 13.83 -3.70
CA GLU A 31 1.14 14.55 -3.47
C GLU A 31 -0.06 13.75 -3.94
N LEU A 32 0.03 13.11 -5.12
CA LEU A 32 -1.03 12.26 -5.64
C LEU A 32 -1.27 11.03 -4.75
N ALA A 33 -0.19 10.34 -4.37
CA ALA A 33 -0.22 9.20 -3.46
C ALA A 33 -0.77 9.58 -2.08
N ASN A 34 -0.53 10.80 -1.61
CA ASN A 34 -1.08 11.29 -0.33
C ASN A 34 -2.48 11.91 -0.44
N HIS A 35 -3.03 12.03 -1.66
CA HIS A 35 -4.26 12.77 -1.89
C HIS A 35 -5.47 12.03 -1.26
N PRO A 36 -6.34 12.72 -0.51
CA PRO A 36 -7.47 12.07 0.18
C PRO A 36 -8.40 11.28 -0.73
N ARG A 37 -8.62 11.76 -1.96
CA ARG A 37 -9.46 11.05 -2.94
C ARG A 37 -8.80 9.79 -3.51
N VAL A 38 -7.46 9.75 -3.57
CA VAL A 38 -6.73 8.54 -3.97
C VAL A 38 -6.77 7.51 -2.84
N TYR A 39 -6.63 7.94 -1.58
CA TYR A 39 -6.89 7.07 -0.43
C TYR A 39 -8.30 6.49 -0.45
N ALA A 40 -9.32 7.31 -0.73
CA ALA A 40 -10.69 6.83 -0.83
C ALA A 40 -10.87 5.80 -1.96
N LEU A 41 -10.29 6.05 -3.14
CA LEU A 41 -10.30 5.12 -4.27
C LEU A 41 -9.68 3.77 -3.90
N LEU A 42 -8.45 3.78 -3.35
CA LEU A 42 -7.77 2.55 -3.00
C LEU A 42 -8.44 1.83 -1.82
N GLN A 43 -9.01 2.57 -0.88
CA GLN A 43 -9.80 1.97 0.20
C GLN A 43 -10.98 1.16 -0.37
N GLN A 44 -11.70 1.66 -1.38
CA GLN A 44 -12.78 0.90 -2.01
C GLN A 44 -12.29 -0.44 -2.58
N HIS A 45 -11.12 -0.46 -3.24
CA HIS A 45 -10.52 -1.69 -3.74
C HIS A 45 -10.03 -2.63 -2.63
N VAL A 46 -9.45 -2.10 -1.55
CA VAL A 46 -9.08 -2.93 -0.38
C VAL A 46 -10.32 -3.53 0.27
N GLU A 47 -11.43 -2.78 0.34
CA GLU A 47 -12.70 -3.29 0.84
C GLU A 47 -13.31 -4.37 -0.07
N GLU A 48 -13.18 -4.24 -1.39
CA GLU A 48 -13.57 -5.30 -2.34
C GLU A 48 -12.76 -6.57 -2.08
N VAL A 49 -11.44 -6.47 -1.93
CA VAL A 49 -10.57 -7.60 -1.56
C VAL A 49 -11.00 -8.21 -0.23
N ASN A 50 -11.27 -7.39 0.79
CA ASN A 50 -11.71 -7.88 2.09
C ASN A 50 -13.05 -8.62 2.00
N ARG A 51 -14.00 -8.15 1.18
CA ARG A 51 -15.26 -8.86 0.92
C ARG A 51 -15.00 -10.23 0.29
N SER A 52 -14.18 -10.29 -0.75
CA SER A 52 -13.82 -11.56 -1.39
C SER A 52 -13.10 -12.53 -0.43
N LEU A 53 -12.22 -12.02 0.44
CA LEU A 53 -11.57 -12.84 1.47
C LEU A 53 -12.55 -13.34 2.53
N ALA A 54 -13.59 -12.57 2.84
CA ALA A 54 -14.62 -12.96 3.80
C ALA A 54 -15.57 -14.04 3.24
N ASP A 55 -15.76 -14.10 1.93
CA ASP A 55 -16.57 -15.13 1.26
C ASP A 55 -15.97 -16.54 1.39
N GLU A 56 -14.66 -16.63 1.63
CA GLU A 56 -13.95 -17.89 1.90
C GLU A 56 -13.61 -18.01 3.38
N GLN A 57 -14.32 -18.88 4.11
CA GLN A 57 -14.16 -19.08 5.57
C GLN A 57 -12.69 -19.27 6.00
N VAL A 58 -11.90 -20.02 5.22
CA VAL A 58 -10.48 -20.28 5.51
C VAL A 58 -9.59 -19.06 5.26
N MET A 59 -10.04 -18.10 4.43
CA MET A 59 -9.31 -16.87 4.09
C MET A 59 -9.81 -15.64 4.86
N ALA A 60 -10.93 -15.74 5.58
CA ALA A 60 -11.52 -14.60 6.29
C ALA A 60 -10.57 -13.94 7.31
N GLY A 61 -9.61 -14.71 7.85
CA GLY A 61 -8.55 -14.18 8.73
C GLY A 61 -7.46 -13.36 8.02
N ALA A 62 -7.37 -13.44 6.68
CA ALA A 62 -6.41 -12.72 5.86
C ALA A 62 -6.88 -11.32 5.45
N GLN A 63 -8.07 -10.89 5.89
CA GLN A 63 -8.59 -9.54 5.63
C GLN A 63 -7.62 -8.45 6.12
N ILE A 64 -7.48 -7.43 5.29
CA ILE A 64 -6.59 -6.30 5.46
C ILE A 64 -7.24 -5.33 6.44
N LYS A 65 -6.60 -5.09 7.59
CA LYS A 65 -7.12 -4.11 8.57
C LYS A 65 -6.58 -2.70 8.35
N ARG A 66 -5.38 -2.59 7.78
CA ARG A 66 -4.70 -1.31 7.60
C ARG A 66 -3.90 -1.29 6.31
N PHE A 67 -3.85 -0.12 5.68
CA PHE A 67 -2.99 0.11 4.53
C PHE A 67 -2.37 1.49 4.54
N LEU A 68 -1.35 1.64 3.71
CA LEU A 68 -0.77 2.91 3.33
C LEU A 68 -0.45 2.90 1.83
N ILE A 69 -0.26 4.09 1.28
CA ILE A 69 0.23 4.28 -0.08
C ILE A 69 1.69 4.72 0.01
N LEU A 70 2.57 4.05 -0.74
CA LEU A 70 3.97 4.40 -0.80
C LEU A 70 4.15 5.82 -1.35
N HIS A 71 5.11 6.57 -0.81
CA HIS A 71 5.43 7.94 -1.23
C HIS A 71 6.30 7.99 -2.50
N LYS A 72 6.79 6.84 -2.95
CA LYS A 72 7.47 6.64 -4.24
C LYS A 72 7.20 5.23 -4.75
N GLU A 73 7.40 5.01 -6.05
CA GLU A 73 7.39 3.65 -6.61
C GLU A 73 8.59 2.84 -6.12
N LEU A 74 8.39 1.52 -5.99
CA LEU A 74 9.50 0.59 -5.76
C LEU A 74 10.33 0.45 -7.03
N ASP A 75 11.64 0.54 -6.89
CA ASP A 75 12.56 0.58 -8.04
C ASP A 75 13.59 -0.56 -8.00
N ALA A 76 13.90 -1.13 -9.16
CA ALA A 76 14.95 -2.12 -9.31
C ALA A 76 16.36 -1.50 -9.16
N ASP A 77 16.56 -0.25 -9.56
CA ASP A 77 17.83 0.47 -9.43
C ASP A 77 18.13 0.86 -7.96
N ASP A 78 17.08 1.06 -7.16
CA ASP A 78 17.19 1.19 -5.70
C ASP A 78 17.41 -0.16 -4.98
N GLY A 79 17.34 -1.26 -5.72
CA GLY A 79 17.48 -2.62 -5.20
C GLY A 79 16.23 -3.13 -4.47
N GLU A 80 15.11 -2.43 -4.56
CA GLU A 80 13.84 -2.80 -3.91
C GLU A 80 13.10 -3.88 -4.68
N LEU A 81 13.29 -3.89 -6.01
CA LEU A 81 12.81 -4.93 -6.91
C LEU A 81 13.97 -5.68 -7.58
N THR A 82 13.69 -6.87 -8.11
CA THR A 82 14.52 -7.46 -9.17
C THR A 82 14.23 -6.76 -10.50
N ARG A 83 15.11 -6.93 -11.49
CA ARG A 83 14.85 -6.49 -12.89
C ARG A 83 13.58 -7.14 -13.49
N THR A 84 13.10 -8.22 -12.88
CA THR A 84 11.86 -8.93 -13.23
C THR A 84 10.67 -8.54 -12.33
N MET A 85 10.75 -7.38 -11.65
CA MET A 85 9.69 -6.82 -10.80
C MET A 85 9.33 -7.65 -9.56
N LYS A 86 10.20 -8.56 -9.11
CA LYS A 86 9.99 -9.28 -7.84
C LYS A 86 10.47 -8.45 -6.66
N VAL A 87 9.63 -8.32 -5.64
CA VAL A 87 9.96 -7.58 -4.41
C VAL A 87 11.09 -8.26 -3.63
N ARG A 88 12.13 -7.50 -3.29
CA ARG A 88 13.23 -7.93 -2.41
C ARG A 88 12.86 -7.68 -0.94
N ARG A 89 12.05 -8.58 -0.39
CA ARG A 89 11.42 -8.45 0.94
C ARG A 89 12.38 -8.09 2.08
N GLY A 90 13.60 -8.63 2.11
CA GLY A 90 14.59 -8.30 3.13
C GLY A 90 14.97 -6.82 3.13
N LEU A 91 15.24 -6.25 1.95
CA LEU A 91 15.56 -4.84 1.81
C LEU A 91 14.36 -3.94 2.12
N ILE A 92 13.17 -4.35 1.68
CA ILE A 92 11.93 -3.62 2.01
C ILE A 92 11.71 -3.58 3.52
N ALA A 93 11.88 -4.71 4.21
CA ALA A 93 11.68 -4.81 5.65
C ALA A 93 12.63 -3.88 6.43
N GLU A 94 13.86 -3.72 5.96
CA GLU A 94 14.85 -2.81 6.56
C GLU A 94 14.53 -1.35 6.24
N ARG A 95 14.42 -1.00 4.95
CA ARG A 95 14.26 0.39 4.51
C ARG A 95 12.94 1.02 4.93
N TYR A 96 11.86 0.23 4.92
CA TYR A 96 10.52 0.70 5.25
C TYR A 96 10.10 0.30 6.67
N ALA A 97 11.05 -0.08 7.54
CA ALA A 97 10.79 -0.45 8.93
C ALA A 97 9.91 0.57 9.69
N PRO A 98 10.07 1.91 9.52
CA PRO A 98 9.18 2.88 10.17
C PRO A 98 7.72 2.73 9.74
N LEU A 99 7.47 2.59 8.43
CA LEU A 99 6.12 2.42 7.88
C LEU A 99 5.51 1.07 8.30
N ILE A 100 6.31 0.00 8.25
CA ILE A 100 5.87 -1.33 8.68
C ILE A 100 5.51 -1.32 10.16
N THR A 101 6.29 -0.65 11.01
CA THR A 101 5.98 -0.53 12.43
C THR A 101 4.67 0.22 12.65
N ALA A 102 4.49 1.33 11.95
CA ALA A 102 3.31 2.18 12.06
C ALA A 102 2.00 1.50 11.60
N LEU A 103 2.08 0.53 10.68
CA LEU A 103 0.94 -0.33 10.33
C LEU A 103 0.43 -1.17 11.53
N TYR A 104 1.30 -1.45 12.51
CA TYR A 104 0.98 -2.33 13.64
C TYR A 104 0.89 -1.66 15.02
N ASP A 105 1.37 -0.43 15.18
CA ASP A 105 1.42 0.25 16.49
C ASP A 105 0.24 1.20 16.77
N GLY A 106 -0.72 1.30 15.84
CA GLY A 106 -1.89 2.18 15.96
C GLY A 106 -1.69 3.59 15.37
N SER A 107 -0.48 3.93 14.90
CA SER A 107 -0.19 5.20 14.26
C SER A 107 -1.13 5.47 13.08
N LYS A 108 -1.42 6.76 12.86
CA LYS A 108 -2.20 7.26 11.71
C LYS A 108 -1.31 7.84 10.61
N GLU A 109 -0.07 8.15 10.94
CA GLU A 109 0.92 8.69 10.02
C GLU A 109 2.31 8.21 10.45
N ALA A 110 3.25 8.17 9.52
CA ALA A 110 4.65 7.89 9.81
C ALA A 110 5.56 8.71 8.89
N ASP A 111 6.64 9.25 9.45
CA ASP A 111 7.69 9.91 8.70
C ASP A 111 8.69 8.87 8.18
N ILE A 112 9.12 9.02 6.93
CA ILE A 112 10.07 8.13 6.27
C ILE A 112 11.07 8.93 5.44
N ALA A 113 12.30 8.44 5.39
CA ALA A 113 13.34 8.90 4.50
C ALA A 113 13.85 7.71 3.70
N THR A 114 13.77 7.77 2.37
CA THR A 114 14.22 6.70 1.47
C THR A 114 15.28 7.20 0.52
N VAL A 115 16.33 6.39 0.34
CA VAL A 115 17.36 6.66 -0.66
C VAL A 115 16.83 6.28 -2.04
N VAL A 116 16.93 7.21 -2.99
CA VAL A 116 16.63 7.03 -4.41
C VAL A 116 17.89 7.23 -5.24
N THR A 117 17.99 6.46 -6.32
CA THR A 117 19.06 6.55 -7.32
C THR A 117 18.53 7.32 -8.52
N PHE A 118 19.13 8.47 -8.82
CA PHE A 118 18.78 9.26 -10.00
C PHE A 118 19.37 8.65 -11.28
N GLU A 119 18.88 9.07 -12.44
CA GLU A 119 19.31 8.57 -13.75
C GLU A 119 20.82 8.75 -14.01
N ASP A 120 21.44 9.75 -13.39
CA ASP A 120 22.88 9.99 -13.46
C ASP A 120 23.71 9.17 -12.45
N GLY A 121 23.07 8.25 -11.72
CA GLY A 121 23.67 7.38 -10.72
C GLY A 121 23.88 8.05 -9.36
N ARG A 122 23.56 9.34 -9.19
CA ARG A 122 23.63 9.98 -7.87
C ARG A 122 22.57 9.40 -6.95
N LYS A 123 22.90 9.31 -5.67
CA LYS A 123 21.95 8.94 -4.62
C LYS A 123 21.40 10.21 -3.97
N GLY A 124 20.08 10.30 -3.88
CA GLY A 124 19.36 11.32 -3.12
C GLY A 124 18.55 10.70 -2.01
N GLU A 125 18.01 11.56 -1.14
CA GLU A 125 17.05 11.17 -0.11
C GLU A 125 15.72 11.86 -0.40
N ILE A 126 14.64 11.09 -0.40
CA ILE A 126 13.28 11.61 -0.43
C ILE A 126 12.68 11.42 0.96
N ARG A 127 12.07 12.48 1.49
CA ARG A 127 11.36 12.47 2.77
C ARG A 127 9.87 12.63 2.55
N ALA A 128 9.09 11.85 3.28
CA ALA A 128 7.64 11.91 3.24
C ALA A 128 7.04 11.67 4.61
N LYS A 129 5.85 12.25 4.80
CA LYS A 129 4.91 11.87 5.85
C LYS A 129 3.81 11.06 5.20
N VAL A 130 3.74 9.78 5.53
CA VAL A 130 2.83 8.81 4.91
C VAL A 130 1.65 8.58 5.84
N ARG A 131 0.43 8.75 5.30
CA ARG A 131 -0.81 8.43 6.02
C ARG A 131 -1.04 6.92 6.08
N ILE A 132 -1.66 6.47 7.17
CA ILE A 132 -2.08 5.09 7.39
C ILE A 132 -3.60 5.09 7.58
N ALA A 133 -4.28 4.29 6.78
CA ALA A 133 -5.74 4.18 6.79
C ALA A 133 -6.17 2.84 7.40
N ASP A 134 -7.16 2.89 8.27
CA ASP A 134 -7.88 1.70 8.74
C ASP A 134 -8.96 1.33 7.74
N VAL A 135 -9.22 0.02 7.59
CA VAL A 135 -10.23 -0.49 6.67
C VAL A 135 -11.15 -1.47 7.42
N PRO A 136 -12.47 -1.40 7.20
CA PRO A 136 -13.39 -2.36 7.78
C PRO A 136 -13.10 -3.80 7.29
N THR A 137 -13.31 -4.74 8.20
CA THR A 137 -13.38 -6.18 7.89
C THR A 137 -14.82 -6.65 7.93
N TYR A 138 -15.12 -7.68 7.17
CA TYR A 138 -16.45 -8.26 7.00
C TYR A 138 -16.58 -9.60 7.72
N PRO A 139 -17.79 -9.98 8.17
CA PRO A 139 -18.05 -11.29 8.75
C PRO A 139 -17.73 -12.40 7.74
N ALA A 140 -17.12 -13.49 8.22
CA ALA A 140 -16.83 -14.64 7.39
C ALA A 140 -18.12 -15.36 6.95
N ALA A 141 -18.14 -15.85 5.71
CA ALA A 141 -19.25 -16.64 5.19
C ALA A 141 -19.43 -17.94 5.98
N PRO A 142 -20.67 -18.38 6.23
CA PRO A 142 -20.92 -19.61 6.97
C PRO A 142 -20.29 -20.82 6.26
N MET A 143 -19.80 -21.77 7.06
CA MET A 143 -19.27 -23.04 6.55
C MET A 143 -20.40 -23.79 5.83
N LEU A 144 -20.26 -23.98 4.51
CA LEU A 144 -21.11 -24.92 3.79
C LEU A 144 -20.71 -26.31 4.25
N GLU A 145 -21.51 -26.91 5.13
CA GLU A 145 -21.42 -28.34 5.42
C GLU A 145 -21.64 -29.08 4.10
N ALA A 146 -20.63 -29.85 3.67
CA ALA A 146 -20.79 -30.76 2.55
C ALA A 146 -21.90 -31.75 2.93
N ALA A 147 -23.03 -31.67 2.23
CA ALA A 147 -24.07 -32.67 2.32
C ALA A 147 -23.46 -34.02 1.89
N GLU A 148 -23.49 -34.97 2.81
CA GLU A 148 -23.02 -36.35 2.68
C GLU A 148 -23.82 -37.14 1.64
#